data_AF-A0A2G8JPZ3-F1
#
_entry.id   AF-A0A2G8JPZ3-F1
#
_cell.length_a   1.000
_cell.length_b   1.000
_cell.length_c   1.000
_cell.angle_alpha   90.00
_cell.angle_beta   90.00
_cell.angle_gamma   90.00
#
_symmetry.space_group_name_H-M   'P 1'
#
loop_
_entity.id
_entity.type
_entity.pdbx_description
1 polymer ?
#
loop_
_entity_poly.entity_id
_entity_poly.type
_entity_poly.pdbx_seq_one_letter_code
_entity_poly.pdbx_strand_id
1 'polypeptide(L)'
;MQEMLSNIFGKTVQESKGPTTAVTTEPQGTTLGKTVQESEEPSAAVTAEPQGTTLGSSIYTCPPNMIYGNCTREATCEDPKGESACNSTCLGSTGCICKAGLMLNGSDCISASRCSCFVTEANMVISNGKTYVNDNCTQKCSCSNNRLICEGFRCDTNAVCDVENGVRQCYCNDGYEGDGETCESLYTDCQEVYDAGHTQDGVYTIMPTGWPGLPFSESCKMENG
;
A
#
# COMPACT_ATOMS: atom_id res chain seq x y z
N MET A 1 -12.99 -23.46 59.83
CA MET A 1 -11.65 -23.45 60.47
C MET A 1 -11.08 -22.05 60.29
N GLN A 2 -10.29 -21.54 61.24
CA GLN A 2 -10.08 -20.09 61.42
C GLN A 2 -8.59 -19.77 61.56
N GLU A 3 -8.23 -18.49 61.32
CA GLU A 3 -6.87 -17.93 61.33
C GLU A 3 -5.99 -18.42 60.14
N MET A 4 -4.99 -17.67 59.65
CA MET A 4 -4.33 -16.47 60.21
C MET A 4 -4.38 -15.23 59.29
N LEU A 5 -4.14 -14.06 59.88
CA LEU A 5 -4.27 -12.72 59.32
C LEU A 5 -2.93 -11.97 59.21
N SER A 6 -2.81 -11.08 58.20
CA SER A 6 -1.88 -9.91 58.16
C SER A 6 -0.36 -10.25 58.18
N ASN A 7 0.63 -9.38 57.91
CA ASN A 7 0.76 -7.95 57.55
C ASN A 7 2.15 -7.78 56.79
N ILE A 8 2.82 -6.66 56.47
CA ILE A 8 2.71 -5.20 56.74
C ILE A 8 3.46 -4.43 55.60
N PHE A 9 2.92 -3.30 55.09
CA PHE A 9 3.58 -2.26 54.24
C PHE A 9 4.22 -2.69 52.89
N GLY A 10 4.26 -1.89 51.82
CA GLY A 10 3.86 -0.49 51.62
C GLY A 10 5.01 0.39 51.10
N LYS A 11 5.12 0.61 49.78
CA LYS A 11 6.00 1.63 49.17
C LYS A 11 5.61 1.97 47.72
N THR A 12 5.19 3.21 47.49
CA THR A 12 4.93 3.81 46.16
C THR A 12 6.21 4.48 45.63
N VAL A 13 6.64 4.12 44.42
CA VAL A 13 7.84 4.67 43.74
C VAL A 13 7.64 4.53 42.21
N GLN A 14 7.90 5.51 41.33
CA GLN A 14 7.92 6.98 41.43
C GLN A 14 7.81 7.53 39.98
N GLU A 15 7.24 8.71 39.76
CA GLU A 15 7.29 9.36 38.44
C GLU A 15 8.68 9.97 38.17
N SER A 16 9.27 9.67 37.02
CA SER A 16 10.59 10.19 36.60
C SER A 16 10.47 11.52 35.84
N LYS A 17 10.37 12.65 36.58
CA LYS A 17 10.30 13.99 35.98
C LYS A 17 11.67 14.68 35.94
N GLY A 18 12.26 14.78 34.75
CA GLY A 18 13.52 15.50 34.48
C GLY A 18 13.38 17.03 34.57
N PRO A 19 14.49 17.78 34.73
CA PRO A 19 14.47 19.09 35.38
C PRO A 19 14.13 20.28 34.47
N THR A 20 13.33 21.20 35.01
CA THR A 20 13.19 22.58 34.54
C THR A 20 14.33 23.44 35.07
N THR A 21 14.91 24.28 34.22
CA THR A 21 15.80 25.40 34.62
C THR A 21 15.27 26.68 33.99
N ALA A 22 15.09 27.76 34.77
CA ALA A 22 14.47 29.00 34.28
C ALA A 22 15.10 30.27 34.87
N VAL A 23 15.66 31.13 33.99
CA VAL A 23 16.16 32.50 34.23
C VAL A 23 16.09 33.29 32.89
N THR A 24 15.85 34.61 32.80
CA THR A 24 14.64 35.38 33.17
C THR A 24 14.74 36.80 32.58
N THR A 25 13.86 37.16 31.64
CA THR A 25 13.55 38.55 31.13
C THR A 25 14.67 39.36 30.44
N GLU A 26 14.48 40.37 29.56
CA GLU A 26 13.39 40.83 28.65
C GLU A 26 14.02 41.73 27.50
N PRO A 27 13.54 42.93 27.04
CA PRO A 27 12.95 43.00 25.68
C PRO A 27 13.35 44.19 24.76
N GLN A 28 13.29 44.00 23.43
CA GLN A 28 12.92 44.97 22.37
C GLN A 28 12.29 44.13 21.21
N GLY A 29 11.27 44.48 20.42
CA GLY A 29 10.86 45.78 19.86
C GLY A 29 11.39 45.89 18.41
N THR A 30 10.63 46.08 17.32
CA THR A 30 9.16 46.25 17.12
C THR A 30 8.79 45.93 15.65
N THR A 31 7.51 45.63 15.37
CA THR A 31 6.81 45.60 14.04
C THR A 31 7.56 45.86 12.72
N LEU A 32 7.36 44.98 11.73
CA LEU A 32 6.52 45.25 10.55
C LEU A 32 6.10 43.93 9.87
N GLY A 33 4.91 43.88 9.24
CA GLY A 33 4.43 42.69 8.54
C GLY A 33 4.21 42.93 7.04
N LYS A 34 4.25 41.86 6.23
CA LYS A 34 3.67 41.88 4.88
C LYS A 34 3.22 40.49 4.39
N THR A 35 2.15 40.51 3.61
CA THR A 35 1.50 39.40 2.90
C THR A 35 2.48 38.59 2.05
N VAL A 36 2.34 37.26 2.03
CA VAL A 36 2.91 36.43 0.96
C VAL A 36 2.15 36.75 -0.32
N GLN A 37 2.82 37.33 -1.31
CA GLN A 37 2.23 37.63 -2.61
C GLN A 37 2.45 36.44 -3.55
N GLU A 38 1.37 36.01 -4.19
CA GLU A 38 1.41 35.29 -5.45
C GLU A 38 2.14 36.15 -6.50
N SER A 39 3.05 35.54 -7.27
CA SER A 39 3.92 36.26 -8.19
C SER A 39 4.22 35.39 -9.41
N GLU A 40 3.63 35.77 -10.54
CA GLU A 40 3.90 35.23 -11.87
C GLU A 40 5.25 35.73 -12.43
N GLU A 41 5.64 35.18 -13.59
CA GLU A 41 6.64 35.73 -14.52
C GLU A 41 8.13 35.72 -14.07
N PRO A 42 9.11 35.84 -15.00
CA PRO A 42 8.95 36.14 -16.43
C PRO A 42 9.44 35.08 -17.41
N SER A 43 8.94 35.16 -18.64
CA SER A 43 9.56 34.55 -19.81
C SER A 43 10.97 35.10 -20.08
N ALA A 44 11.99 34.24 -20.06
CA ALA A 44 13.37 34.59 -20.39
C ALA A 44 13.79 33.96 -21.73
N ALA A 45 13.78 34.75 -22.80
CA ALA A 45 14.23 34.31 -24.12
C ALA A 45 15.77 34.17 -24.17
N VAL A 46 16.28 32.94 -24.08
CA VAL A 46 17.71 32.65 -24.25
C VAL A 46 18.02 32.49 -25.74
N THR A 47 18.72 33.47 -26.32
CA THR A 47 19.23 33.41 -27.70
C THR A 47 20.36 32.38 -27.81
N ALA A 48 20.12 31.33 -28.59
CA ALA A 48 21.16 30.43 -29.09
C ALA A 48 21.39 30.68 -30.59
N GLU A 49 22.65 30.74 -31.01
CA GLU A 49 23.03 31.04 -32.40
C GLU A 49 22.83 29.83 -33.35
N PRO A 50 22.56 30.07 -34.65
CA PRO A 50 22.15 29.01 -35.56
C PRO A 50 23.33 28.23 -36.16
N GLN A 51 23.51 26.97 -35.76
CA GLN A 51 24.27 26.00 -36.55
C GLN A 51 23.42 25.46 -37.71
N GLY A 52 23.29 26.27 -38.76
CA GLY A 52 22.55 25.91 -39.96
C GLY A 52 23.33 25.03 -40.93
N THR A 53 22.96 23.75 -41.05
CA THR A 53 23.31 22.88 -42.18
C THR A 53 22.05 22.57 -42.99
N THR A 54 21.94 23.17 -44.18
CA THR A 54 20.73 23.12 -45.00
C THR A 54 20.69 21.93 -45.95
N LEU A 55 19.84 20.94 -45.68
CA LEU A 55 19.18 20.17 -46.74
C LEU A 55 17.84 19.56 -46.26
N GLY A 56 16.72 20.17 -46.67
CA GLY A 56 15.40 19.53 -46.69
C GLY A 56 14.82 18.96 -45.39
N SER A 57 15.29 19.36 -44.21
CA SER A 57 14.81 18.81 -42.94
C SER A 57 13.47 19.43 -42.52
N SER A 58 12.40 18.64 -42.59
CA SER A 58 11.16 18.94 -41.87
C SER A 58 11.44 18.89 -40.37
N ILE A 59 11.24 20.01 -39.67
CA ILE A 59 11.45 20.10 -38.22
C ILE A 59 10.41 19.20 -37.54
N TYR A 60 10.82 18.02 -37.12
CA TYR A 60 9.96 17.03 -36.46
C TYR A 60 9.78 17.40 -34.98
N THR A 61 8.92 18.37 -34.74
CA THR A 61 8.57 18.85 -33.40
C THR A 61 7.63 17.85 -32.71
N CYS A 62 8.05 17.33 -31.56
CA CYS A 62 7.20 16.42 -30.79
C CYS A 62 5.99 17.12 -30.13
N PRO A 63 4.89 16.38 -29.89
CA PRO A 63 3.79 16.85 -29.07
C PRO A 63 4.23 17.32 -27.67
N PRO A 64 3.38 18.08 -26.96
CA PRO A 64 3.57 18.34 -25.54
C PRO A 64 3.84 17.06 -24.74
N ASN A 65 4.63 17.17 -23.68
CA ASN A 65 5.04 16.05 -22.82
C ASN A 65 5.88 14.93 -23.46
N MET A 66 6.18 14.99 -24.75
CA MET A 66 7.14 14.10 -25.43
C MET A 66 8.51 14.76 -25.63
N ILE A 67 9.50 13.95 -26.00
CA ILE A 67 10.83 14.33 -26.50
C ILE A 67 11.21 13.41 -27.68
N TYR A 68 12.05 13.88 -28.60
CA TYR A 68 12.56 13.01 -29.67
C TYR A 68 13.67 12.11 -29.13
N GLY A 69 13.60 10.80 -29.41
CA GLY A 69 14.56 9.82 -28.94
C GLY A 69 14.46 8.48 -29.66
N ASN A 70 15.27 7.52 -29.22
CA ASN A 70 15.12 6.12 -29.62
C ASN A 70 13.87 5.54 -28.94
N CYS A 71 13.06 4.78 -29.68
CA CYS A 71 11.96 4.04 -29.10
C CYS A 71 12.52 2.97 -28.13
N THR A 72 12.03 2.98 -26.89
CA THR A 72 12.39 2.04 -25.82
C THR A 72 11.15 1.29 -25.33
N ARG A 73 11.28 0.48 -24.28
CA ARG A 73 10.12 -0.08 -23.58
C ARG A 73 9.40 1.05 -22.84
N GLU A 74 8.49 1.73 -23.53
CA GLU A 74 7.67 2.77 -22.93
C GLU A 74 6.65 2.18 -21.96
N ALA A 75 6.50 2.81 -20.81
CA ALA A 75 5.43 2.49 -19.88
C ALA A 75 4.11 3.11 -20.38
N THR A 76 3.11 2.28 -20.63
CA THR A 76 1.75 2.72 -20.98
C THR A 76 0.82 2.59 -19.78
N CYS A 77 -0.37 3.18 -19.81
CA CYS A 77 -1.37 2.95 -18.76
C CYS A 77 -1.75 1.47 -18.56
N GLU A 78 -1.53 0.63 -19.58
CA GLU A 78 -1.91 -0.79 -19.63
C GLU A 78 -0.70 -1.72 -19.39
N ASP A 79 0.51 -1.27 -19.73
CA ASP A 79 1.78 -1.95 -19.52
C ASP A 79 2.78 -1.01 -18.81
N PRO A 80 2.76 -0.94 -17.47
CA PRO A 80 3.60 -0.02 -16.70
C PRO A 80 5.09 -0.33 -16.75
N LYS A 81 5.48 -1.51 -17.26
CA LYS A 81 6.87 -1.98 -17.32
C LYS A 81 7.41 -2.02 -18.76
N GLY A 82 6.55 -1.80 -19.75
CA GLY A 82 6.88 -1.92 -21.18
C GLY A 82 7.28 -3.35 -21.58
N GLU A 83 6.86 -4.37 -20.83
CA GLU A 83 7.22 -5.77 -21.04
C GLU A 83 6.49 -6.38 -22.25
N SER A 84 5.20 -6.04 -22.44
CA SER A 84 4.39 -6.45 -23.59
C SER A 84 4.72 -5.67 -24.86
N ALA A 85 5.16 -4.41 -24.72
CA ALA A 85 5.62 -3.56 -25.82
C ALA A 85 6.88 -4.10 -26.54
N CYS A 86 7.51 -5.16 -26.02
CA CYS A 86 8.77 -5.73 -26.51
C CYS A 86 8.66 -6.53 -27.84
N ASN A 87 7.62 -6.31 -28.65
CA ASN A 87 7.34 -7.07 -29.87
C ASN A 87 7.69 -6.32 -31.18
N SER A 88 8.98 -6.39 -31.54
CA SER A 88 9.58 -6.06 -32.86
C SER A 88 9.57 -4.61 -33.37
N THR A 89 8.44 -3.89 -33.40
CA THR A 89 8.30 -2.64 -34.20
C THR A 89 9.07 -1.42 -33.64
N CYS A 90 9.34 -1.43 -32.34
CA CYS A 90 10.02 -0.33 -31.61
C CYS A 90 11.56 -0.46 -31.61
N LEU A 91 12.11 -1.65 -31.90
CA LEU A 91 13.54 -1.92 -31.71
C LEU A 91 14.41 -1.26 -32.79
N GLY A 92 14.90 -0.06 -32.50
CA GLY A 92 15.81 0.71 -33.36
C GLY A 92 15.14 1.80 -34.20
N SER A 93 13.85 2.09 -33.98
CA SER A 93 13.18 3.26 -34.55
C SER A 93 13.39 4.50 -33.67
N THR A 94 13.38 5.69 -34.30
CA THR A 94 13.44 6.99 -33.61
C THR A 94 12.13 7.74 -33.77
N GLY A 95 11.65 8.37 -32.71
CA GLY A 95 10.32 8.99 -32.65
C GLY A 95 10.13 9.86 -31.41
N CYS A 96 8.91 10.32 -31.21
CA CYS A 96 8.53 11.03 -30.00
C CYS A 96 8.18 10.02 -28.89
N ILE A 97 8.98 10.02 -27.82
CA ILE A 97 8.79 9.20 -26.62
C ILE A 97 8.34 10.08 -25.45
N CYS A 98 7.68 9.50 -24.45
CA CYS A 98 7.27 10.22 -23.25
C CYS A 98 8.47 10.72 -22.43
N LYS A 99 8.33 11.92 -21.86
CA LYS A 99 9.27 12.41 -20.83
C LYS A 99 9.25 11.49 -19.61
N ALA A 100 10.41 11.31 -18.98
CA ALA A 100 10.55 10.45 -17.81
C ALA A 100 9.54 10.81 -16.69
N GLY A 101 8.90 9.79 -16.11
CA GLY A 101 7.83 9.94 -15.11
C GLY A 101 6.42 10.11 -15.70
N LEU A 102 6.28 10.18 -17.02
CA LEU A 102 4.99 10.15 -17.72
C LEU A 102 4.80 8.79 -18.41
N MET A 103 3.54 8.42 -18.60
CA MET A 103 3.12 7.17 -19.25
C MET A 103 2.30 7.49 -20.51
N LEU A 104 2.42 6.64 -21.52
CA LEU A 104 1.68 6.78 -22.77
C LEU A 104 0.22 6.35 -22.60
N ASN A 105 -0.71 7.21 -23.04
CA ASN A 105 -2.14 6.94 -23.11
C ASN A 105 -2.66 7.30 -24.52
N GLY A 106 -2.80 6.31 -25.40
CA GLY A 106 -3.12 6.54 -26.81
C GLY A 106 -2.00 7.32 -27.50
N SER A 107 -2.22 8.61 -27.77
CA SER A 107 -1.23 9.55 -28.33
C SER A 107 -0.53 10.43 -27.30
N ASP A 108 -1.01 10.46 -26.06
CA ASP A 108 -0.71 11.53 -25.10
C ASP A 108 0.12 11.01 -23.92
N CYS A 109 1.17 11.76 -23.54
CA CYS A 109 1.96 11.45 -22.35
C CYS A 109 1.37 12.16 -21.11
N ILE A 110 0.85 11.36 -20.18
CA ILE A 110 0.19 11.84 -18.95
C ILE A 110 0.91 11.33 -17.69
N SER A 111 0.68 11.99 -16.55
CA SER A 111 1.16 11.49 -15.26
C SER A 111 0.62 10.08 -14.99
N ALA A 112 1.42 9.21 -14.37
CA ALA A 112 0.99 7.89 -13.93
C ALA A 112 -0.30 7.96 -13.09
N SER A 113 -0.40 8.97 -12.21
CA SER A 113 -1.59 9.28 -11.39
C SER A 113 -2.84 9.75 -12.16
N ARG A 114 -2.77 9.86 -13.50
CA ARG A 114 -3.92 10.11 -14.38
C ARG A 114 -4.30 8.89 -15.22
N CYS A 115 -3.33 8.03 -15.57
CA CYS A 115 -3.61 6.73 -16.17
C CYS A 115 -4.49 5.86 -15.26
N SER A 116 -4.09 5.78 -13.99
CA SER A 116 -4.41 4.65 -13.12
C SER A 116 -3.85 4.86 -11.71
N CYS A 117 -4.13 3.94 -10.79
CA CYS A 117 -3.59 4.04 -9.44
C CYS A 117 -2.18 3.42 -9.36
N PHE A 118 -1.16 4.26 -9.41
CA PHE A 118 0.24 3.85 -9.31
C PHE A 118 0.68 3.71 -7.85
N VAL A 119 1.14 2.51 -7.47
CA VAL A 119 1.67 2.15 -6.16
C VAL A 119 3.19 2.30 -6.19
N THR A 120 3.69 3.39 -5.61
CA THR A 120 5.11 3.79 -5.67
C THR A 120 6.07 2.76 -5.07
N GLU A 121 5.72 2.14 -3.94
CA GLU A 121 6.60 1.21 -3.23
C GLU A 121 6.85 -0.11 -3.99
N ALA A 122 5.85 -0.61 -4.72
CA ALA A 122 5.96 -1.79 -5.57
C ALA A 122 6.27 -1.47 -7.04
N ASN A 123 6.42 -0.18 -7.40
CA ASN A 123 6.59 0.32 -8.77
C ASN A 123 5.62 -0.32 -9.77
N MET A 124 4.32 -0.35 -9.41
CA MET A 124 3.28 -1.02 -10.17
C MET A 124 2.01 -0.18 -10.31
N VAL A 125 1.11 -0.60 -11.19
CA VAL A 125 -0.24 -0.04 -11.33
C VAL A 125 -1.27 -1.07 -10.87
N ILE A 126 -2.31 -0.60 -10.18
CA ILE A 126 -3.56 -1.34 -10.00
C ILE A 126 -4.72 -0.65 -10.74
N SER A 127 -5.60 -1.47 -11.33
CA SER A 127 -6.78 -1.03 -12.07
C SER A 127 -7.89 -0.50 -11.15
N ASN A 128 -8.80 0.32 -11.69
CA ASN A 128 -9.97 0.80 -10.96
C ASN A 128 -10.81 -0.38 -10.41
N GLY A 129 -11.23 -0.30 -9.15
CA GLY A 129 -11.92 -1.38 -8.45
C GLY A 129 -11.02 -2.55 -7.99
N LYS A 130 -9.69 -2.42 -8.07
CA LYS A 130 -8.73 -3.39 -7.51
C LYS A 130 -8.01 -2.85 -6.28
N THR A 131 -7.43 -3.78 -5.53
CA THR A 131 -6.64 -3.55 -4.33
C THR A 131 -5.20 -4.02 -4.50
N TYR A 132 -4.33 -3.54 -3.61
CA TYR A 132 -2.95 -4.00 -3.39
C TYR A 132 -2.72 -4.12 -1.88
N VAL A 133 -1.94 -5.11 -1.47
CA VAL A 133 -1.49 -5.30 -0.08
C VAL A 133 0.03 -5.45 -0.07
N ASN A 134 0.68 -4.69 0.81
CA ASN A 134 2.12 -4.62 0.87
C ASN A 134 2.76 -5.88 1.50
N ASP A 135 4.09 -6.07 1.31
CA ASP A 135 4.78 -7.34 1.61
C ASP A 135 4.67 -7.84 3.06
N ASN A 136 4.34 -6.96 4.01
CA ASN A 136 4.18 -7.27 5.43
C ASN A 136 2.74 -7.10 5.95
N CYS A 137 1.75 -6.92 5.06
CA CYS A 137 0.35 -6.67 5.39
C CYS A 137 0.12 -5.55 6.44
N THR A 138 0.90 -4.46 6.40
CA THR A 138 0.65 -3.25 7.20
C THR A 138 -0.11 -2.15 6.44
N GLN A 139 -0.21 -2.26 5.12
CA GLN A 139 -0.94 -1.31 4.28
C GLN A 139 -1.75 -2.04 3.21
N LYS A 140 -3.00 -1.60 3.05
CA LYS A 140 -3.91 -1.99 1.98
C LYS A 140 -4.26 -0.74 1.19
N CYS A 141 -4.16 -0.82 -0.13
CA CYS A 141 -4.51 0.26 -1.03
C CYS A 141 -5.66 -0.18 -1.92
N SER A 142 -6.64 0.70 -2.14
CA SER A 142 -7.71 0.55 -3.12
C SER A 142 -7.56 1.58 -4.24
N CYS A 143 -8.04 1.23 -5.43
CA CYS A 143 -8.11 2.14 -6.57
C CYS A 143 -9.57 2.49 -6.87
N SER A 144 -9.90 3.79 -6.81
CA SER A 144 -11.23 4.30 -7.14
C SER A 144 -11.11 5.52 -8.03
N ASN A 145 -11.66 5.44 -9.26
CA ASN A 145 -11.64 6.53 -10.25
C ASN A 145 -10.23 7.11 -10.50
N ASN A 146 -9.26 6.22 -10.72
CA ASN A 146 -7.82 6.50 -10.87
C ASN A 146 -7.14 7.18 -9.67
N ARG A 147 -7.83 7.33 -8.53
CA ARG A 147 -7.26 7.76 -7.26
C ARG A 147 -6.88 6.55 -6.42
N LEU A 148 -5.59 6.45 -6.08
CA LEU A 148 -5.10 5.52 -5.06
C LEU A 148 -5.53 6.04 -3.67
N ILE A 149 -6.06 5.16 -2.84
CA ILE A 149 -6.39 5.41 -1.43
C ILE A 149 -5.75 4.28 -0.63
N CYS A 150 -4.84 4.60 0.29
CA CYS A 150 -4.14 3.60 1.11
C CYS A 150 -4.43 3.85 2.59
N GLU A 151 -4.65 2.77 3.32
CA GLU A 151 -5.00 2.77 4.73
C GLU A 151 -4.20 1.73 5.53
N GLY A 152 -4.16 1.90 6.85
CA GLY A 152 -3.50 0.95 7.75
C GLY A 152 -4.27 -0.37 7.74
N PHE A 153 -3.56 -1.45 7.47
CA PHE A 153 -4.11 -2.80 7.35
C PHE A 153 -3.42 -3.71 8.37
N ARG A 154 -4.11 -4.76 8.80
CA ARG A 154 -3.51 -5.82 9.62
C ARG A 154 -4.40 -7.05 9.58
N CYS A 155 -3.79 -8.23 9.52
CA CYS A 155 -4.53 -9.47 9.70
C CYS A 155 -5.10 -9.60 11.12
N ASP A 156 -6.17 -10.39 11.24
CA ASP A 156 -6.63 -10.90 12.53
C ASP A 156 -5.53 -11.74 13.21
N THR A 157 -5.65 -11.95 14.53
CA THR A 157 -4.78 -12.87 15.28
C THR A 157 -4.85 -14.33 14.80
N ASN A 158 -5.93 -14.71 14.12
CA ASN A 158 -6.19 -16.04 13.59
C ASN A 158 -6.07 -16.09 12.06
N ALA A 159 -5.32 -15.16 11.47
CA ALA A 159 -5.04 -15.08 10.05
C ALA A 159 -3.53 -14.93 9.76
N VAL A 160 -3.12 -15.37 8.56
CA VAL A 160 -1.76 -15.23 8.04
C VAL A 160 -1.72 -14.26 6.86
N CYS A 161 -0.66 -13.46 6.79
CA CYS A 161 -0.32 -12.65 5.60
C CYS A 161 0.41 -13.54 4.59
N ASP A 162 -0.26 -13.92 3.50
CA ASP A 162 0.32 -14.82 2.49
C ASP A 162 -0.14 -14.46 1.07
N VAL A 163 0.26 -15.25 0.06
CA VAL A 163 0.04 -15.00 -1.37
C VAL A 163 -0.55 -16.21 -2.08
N GLU A 164 -1.87 -16.40 -2.03
CA GLU A 164 -2.52 -17.44 -2.84
C GLU A 164 -2.80 -16.93 -4.26
N ASN A 165 -2.58 -17.79 -5.27
CA ASN A 165 -2.89 -17.50 -6.67
C ASN A 165 -2.30 -16.16 -7.20
N GLY A 166 -1.23 -15.66 -6.57
CA GLY A 166 -0.59 -14.38 -6.92
C GLY A 166 -1.24 -13.13 -6.29
N VAL A 167 -2.25 -13.28 -5.44
CA VAL A 167 -2.88 -12.18 -4.69
C VAL A 167 -2.35 -12.20 -3.26
N ARG A 168 -1.80 -11.08 -2.77
CA ARG A 168 -1.51 -10.93 -1.34
C ARG A 168 -2.72 -10.39 -0.61
N GLN A 169 -3.06 -11.02 0.51
CA GLN A 169 -4.02 -10.55 1.49
C GLN A 169 -3.81 -11.30 2.82
N CYS A 170 -4.72 -11.10 3.77
CA CYS A 170 -4.81 -11.94 4.95
C CYS A 170 -5.73 -13.13 4.65
N TYR A 171 -5.36 -14.31 5.10
CA TYR A 171 -6.13 -15.55 4.96
C TYR A 171 -6.37 -16.13 6.36
N CYS A 172 -7.61 -16.50 6.67
CA CYS A 172 -7.90 -17.14 7.96
C CYS A 172 -7.20 -18.51 8.05
N ASN A 173 -6.70 -18.85 9.24
CA ASN A 173 -6.07 -20.14 9.50
C ASN A 173 -7.12 -21.28 9.49
N ASP A 174 -6.66 -22.52 9.30
CA ASP A 174 -7.52 -23.72 9.37
C ASP A 174 -8.44 -23.71 10.62
N GLY A 175 -9.75 -23.90 10.40
CA GLY A 175 -10.79 -23.81 11.43
C GLY A 175 -11.33 -22.41 11.72
N TYR A 176 -11.02 -21.43 10.87
CA TYR A 176 -11.61 -20.09 10.88
C TYR A 176 -12.07 -19.65 9.47
N GLU A 177 -13.11 -18.82 9.41
CA GLU A 177 -13.63 -18.21 8.17
C GLU A 177 -13.82 -16.69 8.36
N GLY A 178 -13.70 -15.92 7.27
CA GLY A 178 -13.84 -14.46 7.28
C GLY A 178 -13.13 -13.80 6.10
N ASP A 179 -12.78 -12.52 6.25
CA ASP A 179 -12.06 -11.73 5.23
C ASP A 179 -10.56 -11.57 5.50
N GLY A 180 -10.06 -12.20 6.58
CA GLY A 180 -8.66 -12.15 7.01
C GLY A 180 -8.32 -10.92 7.88
N GLU A 181 -9.12 -9.86 7.85
CA GLU A 181 -9.09 -8.76 8.83
C GLU A 181 -9.95 -9.09 10.05
N THR A 182 -11.03 -9.85 9.82
CA THR A 182 -11.84 -10.56 10.81
C THR A 182 -11.87 -12.04 10.45
N CYS A 183 -11.67 -12.93 11.44
CA CYS A 183 -11.79 -14.37 11.28
C CYS A 183 -12.55 -14.96 12.49
N GLU A 184 -13.68 -15.60 12.24
CA GLU A 184 -14.51 -16.26 13.26
C GLU A 184 -14.29 -17.78 13.18
N SER A 185 -14.50 -18.51 14.29
CA SER A 185 -14.24 -19.96 14.32
C SER A 185 -15.34 -20.73 13.59
N LEU A 186 -14.94 -21.68 12.75
CA LEU A 186 -15.85 -22.45 11.88
C LEU A 186 -16.69 -23.51 12.59
N TYR A 187 -16.28 -23.94 13.79
CA TYR A 187 -16.83 -25.16 14.42
C TYR A 187 -17.22 -24.92 15.88
N THR A 188 -18.44 -25.32 16.23
CA THR A 188 -18.97 -25.23 17.60
C THR A 188 -18.78 -26.52 18.41
N ASP A 189 -18.54 -27.65 17.75
CA ASP A 189 -18.05 -28.92 18.31
C ASP A 189 -17.35 -29.80 17.25
N CYS A 190 -16.93 -31.02 17.64
CA CYS A 190 -16.26 -31.98 16.75
C CYS A 190 -17.18 -32.62 15.69
N GLN A 191 -18.51 -32.54 15.83
CA GLN A 191 -19.45 -33.03 14.81
C GLN A 191 -19.40 -32.13 13.59
N GLU A 192 -19.40 -30.80 13.80
CA GLU A 192 -19.28 -29.82 12.71
C GLU A 192 -17.94 -29.95 11.96
N VAL A 193 -16.84 -30.29 12.67
CA VAL A 193 -15.55 -30.60 12.06
C VAL A 193 -15.64 -31.82 11.12
N TYR A 194 -16.31 -32.89 11.58
CA TYR A 194 -16.51 -34.11 10.79
C TYR A 194 -17.45 -33.88 9.59
N ASP A 195 -18.55 -33.16 9.79
CA ASP A 195 -19.55 -32.82 8.76
C ASP A 195 -18.97 -31.89 7.68
N ALA A 196 -18.00 -31.03 8.04
CA ALA A 196 -17.18 -30.26 7.10
C ALA A 196 -16.18 -31.12 6.28
N GLY A 197 -16.08 -32.43 6.56
CA GLY A 197 -15.28 -33.39 5.81
C GLY A 197 -13.93 -33.76 6.43
N HIS A 198 -13.58 -33.24 7.61
CA HIS A 198 -12.32 -33.56 8.28
C HIS A 198 -12.42 -34.90 9.02
N THR A 199 -12.10 -35.99 8.32
CA THR A 199 -12.25 -37.39 8.79
C THR A 199 -11.01 -37.96 9.51
N GLN A 200 -10.12 -37.11 10.02
CA GLN A 200 -8.87 -37.52 10.68
C GLN A 200 -8.92 -37.20 12.19
N ASP A 201 -8.47 -38.12 13.05
CA ASP A 201 -8.21 -37.83 14.47
C ASP A 201 -7.17 -36.69 14.56
N GLY A 202 -7.50 -35.63 15.30
CA GLY A 202 -6.72 -34.39 15.26
C GLY A 202 -7.10 -33.39 16.35
N VAL A 203 -6.37 -32.29 16.41
CA VAL A 203 -6.64 -31.16 17.32
C VAL A 203 -7.22 -30.01 16.50
N TYR A 204 -8.44 -29.60 16.84
CA TYR A 204 -9.23 -28.62 16.10
C TYR A 204 -9.64 -27.45 17.00
N THR A 205 -9.75 -26.26 16.43
CA THR A 205 -10.25 -25.08 17.17
C THR A 205 -11.77 -25.11 17.20
N ILE A 206 -12.33 -25.01 18.41
CA ILE A 206 -13.77 -25.07 18.68
C ILE A 206 -14.22 -23.80 19.41
N MET A 207 -15.37 -23.24 19.03
CA MET A 207 -16.07 -22.15 19.72
C MET A 207 -17.54 -22.52 19.99
N PRO A 208 -17.87 -23.12 21.16
CA PRO A 208 -19.23 -23.58 21.43
C PRO A 208 -20.25 -22.44 21.46
N THR A 209 -21.44 -22.67 20.90
CA THR A 209 -22.50 -21.66 20.83
C THR A 209 -22.85 -21.09 22.22
N GLY A 210 -22.70 -19.78 22.39
CA GLY A 210 -22.97 -19.07 23.64
C GLY A 210 -21.84 -19.11 24.68
N TRP A 211 -20.66 -19.63 24.32
CA TRP A 211 -19.46 -19.55 25.16
C TRP A 211 -18.97 -18.09 25.28
N PRO A 212 -18.73 -17.56 26.49
CA PRO A 212 -18.28 -16.18 26.69
C PRO A 212 -16.75 -16.01 26.64
N GLY A 213 -16.00 -17.09 26.34
CA GLY A 213 -14.55 -17.08 26.21
C GLY A 213 -14.08 -17.07 24.76
N LEU A 214 -12.76 -17.09 24.58
CA LEU A 214 -12.16 -17.32 23.26
C LEU A 214 -12.34 -18.79 22.81
N PRO A 215 -12.18 -19.08 21.50
CA PRO A 215 -12.04 -20.45 21.02
C PRO A 215 -10.92 -21.21 21.72
N PHE A 216 -11.02 -22.53 21.76
CA PHE A 216 -10.03 -23.42 22.36
C PHE A 216 -9.82 -24.67 21.51
N SER A 217 -8.63 -25.27 21.62
CA SER A 217 -8.23 -26.41 20.81
C SER A 217 -8.59 -27.73 21.49
N GLU A 218 -9.49 -28.51 20.87
CA GLU A 218 -9.95 -29.81 21.38
C GLU A 218 -9.47 -30.99 20.52
N SER A 219 -9.36 -32.16 21.15
CA SER A 219 -8.91 -33.40 20.49
C SER A 219 -10.11 -34.19 19.95
N CYS A 220 -10.46 -33.97 18.68
CA CYS A 220 -11.54 -34.70 18.03
C CYS A 220 -11.10 -36.10 17.58
N LYS A 221 -11.96 -37.09 17.81
CA LYS A 221 -11.79 -38.47 17.36
C LYS A 221 -12.87 -38.82 16.35
N MET A 222 -12.47 -39.12 15.13
CA MET A 222 -13.38 -39.29 13.98
C MET A 222 -13.70 -40.76 13.70
N GLU A 223 -13.32 -41.67 14.61
CA GLU A 223 -13.38 -43.14 14.44
C GLU A 223 -14.79 -43.72 14.21
N ASN A 224 -15.88 -42.96 14.35
CA ASN A 224 -17.26 -43.43 14.10
C ASN A 224 -18.21 -42.44 13.37
N GLY A 225 -17.84 -41.16 13.24
CA GLY A 225 -18.78 -40.08 12.91
C GLY A 225 -19.56 -39.57 14.13
#